data_AF-F3KGP5-F1
#
_entry.id   AF-F3KGP5-F1
#
_cell.length_a   1.000
_cell.length_b   1.000
_cell.length_c   1.000
_cell.angle_alpha   90.00
_cell.angle_beta   90.00
_cell.angle_gamma   90.00
#
_symmetry.space_group_name_H-M   'P 1'
#
loop_
_entity.id
_entity.type
_entity.pdbx_description
1 polymer ?
#
loop_
_entity_poly.entity_id
_entity_poly.type
_entity_poly.pdbx_seq_one_letter_code
_entity_poly.pdbx_strand_id
1 'polypeptide(L)'
;MQYAMGLDPCPLCMMQRIVIYIIGALFLIALLHNPANTGRRIYGTLVTLFGITGAGFSSRQLWLQSLPPEEVPACGPSFEYMLDVLPWADILTAMMYGTGDCAKVAWTFLSLSIPAWTLIAFICFALLGLMQWRRQPT
;
A
#
# COMPACT_ATOMS: atom_id res chain seq x y z
N MET A 1 3.97 -10.17 -11.32
CA MET A 1 4.07 -11.22 -10.28
C MET A 1 2.77 -12.01 -10.17
N GLN A 2 1.64 -11.37 -9.83
CA GLN A 2 0.34 -12.05 -9.64
C GLN A 2 -0.05 -13.02 -10.77
N TYR A 3 -0.11 -12.55 -12.03
CA TYR A 3 -0.50 -13.38 -13.18
C TYR A 3 0.55 -14.40 -13.62
N ALA A 4 1.83 -14.17 -13.31
CA ALA A 4 2.91 -15.08 -13.67
C ALA A 4 3.04 -16.25 -12.67
N MET A 5 2.60 -16.04 -11.43
CA MET A 5 2.74 -16.99 -10.31
C MET A 5 1.38 -17.58 -9.87
N GLY A 6 0.28 -17.21 -10.53
CA GLY A 6 -1.07 -17.70 -10.19
C GLY A 6 -1.50 -17.36 -8.75
N LEU A 7 -1.04 -16.24 -8.20
CA LEU A 7 -1.32 -15.84 -6.82
C LEU A 7 -2.64 -15.09 -6.73
N ASP A 8 -3.51 -15.50 -5.81
CA ASP A 8 -4.73 -14.75 -5.50
C ASP A 8 -4.38 -13.40 -4.85
N PRO A 9 -4.97 -12.28 -5.32
CA PRO A 9 -4.72 -10.97 -4.73
C PRO A 9 -5.34 -10.88 -3.33
N CYS A 10 -4.53 -10.64 -2.31
CA CYS A 10 -5.04 -10.27 -0.98
C CYS A 10 -5.63 -8.84 -1.02
N PRO A 11 -6.73 -8.57 -0.30
CA PRO A 11 -7.37 -7.24 -0.24
C PRO A 11 -6.42 -6.10 0.18
N LEU A 12 -5.54 -6.32 1.17
CA LEU A 12 -4.53 -5.33 1.60
C LEU A 12 -3.50 -5.03 0.51
N CYS A 13 -3.06 -6.04 -0.24
CA CYS A 13 -2.14 -5.86 -1.36
C CYS A 13 -2.76 -4.97 -2.45
N MET A 14 -4.07 -5.13 -2.70
CA MET A 14 -4.79 -4.28 -3.65
C MET A 14 -4.87 -2.83 -3.16
N MET A 15 -5.09 -2.59 -1.86
CA MET A 15 -5.02 -1.24 -1.30
C MET A 15 -3.63 -0.61 -1.44
N GLN A 16 -2.57 -1.35 -1.12
CA GLN A 16 -1.20 -0.86 -1.32
C GLN A 16 -0.94 -0.48 -2.78
N ARG A 17 -1.46 -1.27 -3.73
CA ARG A 17 -1.35 -0.98 -5.16
C ARG A 17 -2.06 0.31 -5.56
N ILE A 18 -3.27 0.56 -5.03
CA ILE A 18 -4.00 1.82 -5.24
C ILE A 18 -3.19 3.00 -4.71
N VAL A 19 -2.63 2.89 -3.50
CA VAL A 19 -1.81 3.95 -2.90
C VAL A 19 -0.57 4.25 -3.76
N ILE A 20 0.11 3.22 -4.28
CA ILE A 20 1.26 3.39 -5.19
C ILE A 20 0.85 4.14 -6.46
N TYR A 21 -0.30 3.80 -7.05
CA TYR A 21 -0.80 4.50 -8.24
C TYR A 21 -1.13 5.97 -7.96
N ILE A 22 -1.70 6.28 -6.79
CA ILE A 22 -1.96 7.66 -6.38
C ILE A 22 -0.64 8.43 -6.20
N ILE A 23 0.34 7.86 -5.50
CA ILE A 23 1.66 8.49 -5.32
C ILE A 23 2.35 8.70 -6.67
N GLY A 24 2.31 7.70 -7.57
CA GLY A 24 2.86 7.80 -8.91
C GLY A 24 2.21 8.90 -9.74
N ALA A 25 0.87 9.01 -9.69
CA ALA A 25 0.14 10.08 -10.35
C ALA A 25 0.51 11.46 -9.78
N LEU A 26 0.63 11.60 -8.46
CA LEU A 26 1.07 12.84 -7.82
C LEU A 26 2.48 13.26 -8.27
N PHE A 27 3.41 12.31 -8.37
CA PHE A 27 4.75 12.59 -8.89
C PHE A 27 4.73 13.01 -10.36
N LEU A 28 3.93 12.35 -11.19
CA LEU A 28 3.83 12.65 -12.62
C LEU A 28 3.20 14.03 -12.86
N ILE A 29 2.15 14.37 -12.11
CA ILE A 29 1.53 15.69 -12.15
C ILE A 29 2.51 16.75 -11.62
N ALA A 30 3.23 16.49 -10.53
CA ALA A 30 4.22 17.42 -10.00
C ALA A 30 5.36 17.69 -11.01
N LEU A 31 5.75 16.67 -11.78
CA LEU A 31 6.78 16.78 -12.83
C LEU A 31 6.26 17.57 -14.03
N LEU A 32 5.02 17.34 -14.47
CA LEU A 32 4.41 18.05 -15.60
C LEU A 32 4.09 19.51 -15.27
N HIS A 33 3.52 19.75 -14.10
CA HIS A 33 3.06 21.07 -13.67
C HIS A 33 4.23 21.98 -13.25
N ASN A 34 5.40 21.40 -12.93
CA ASN A 34 6.60 22.06 -12.40
C ASN A 34 6.29 23.28 -11.50
N PRO A 35 5.46 23.10 -10.46
CA PRO A 35 4.88 24.22 -9.75
C PRO A 35 5.91 24.91 -8.86
N ALA A 36 5.85 26.24 -8.83
CA ALA A 36 6.61 27.06 -7.88
C ALA A 36 6.21 26.76 -6.41
N ASN A 37 7.00 27.29 -5.48
CA ASN A 37 7.01 27.09 -4.01
C ASN A 37 5.75 26.49 -3.36
N THR A 38 4.56 27.07 -3.54
CA THR A 38 3.32 26.60 -2.91
C THR A 38 2.88 25.23 -3.43
N GLY A 39 2.96 24.98 -4.73
CA GLY A 39 2.56 23.68 -5.29
C GLY A 39 3.50 22.56 -4.83
N ARG A 40 4.82 22.82 -4.76
CA ARG A 40 5.79 21.84 -4.23
C ARG A 40 5.48 21.41 -2.80
N ARG A 41 5.03 22.34 -1.95
CA ARG A 41 4.55 22.01 -0.60
C ARG A 41 3.28 21.17 -0.62
N ILE A 42 2.30 21.51 -1.45
CA ILE A 42 1.03 20.76 -1.55
C ILE A 42 1.31 19.31 -2.00
N TYR A 43 2.06 19.14 -3.09
CA TYR A 43 2.42 17.81 -3.60
C TYR A 43 3.28 17.04 -2.58
N GLY A 44 4.25 17.69 -1.92
CA GLY A 44 5.06 17.07 -0.87
C GLY A 44 4.22 16.57 0.32
N THR A 45 3.27 17.37 0.80
CA THR A 45 2.36 16.98 1.88
C THR A 45 1.47 15.81 1.46
N LEU A 46 0.89 15.86 0.26
CA LEU A 46 0.05 14.77 -0.27
C LEU A 46 0.83 13.47 -0.39
N VAL A 47 2.02 13.50 -1.00
CA VAL A 47 2.89 12.32 -1.13
C VAL A 47 3.26 11.76 0.25
N THR A 48 3.53 12.63 1.22
CA THR A 48 3.84 12.21 2.60
C THR A 48 2.64 11.52 3.25
N LEU A 49 1.45 12.11 3.13
CA LEU A 49 0.21 11.53 3.67
C LEU A 49 -0.08 10.16 3.06
N PHE A 50 -0.04 10.03 1.73
CA PHE A 50 -0.26 8.75 1.07
C PHE A 50 0.85 7.73 1.37
N GLY A 51 2.10 8.18 1.50
CA GLY A 51 3.22 7.34 1.91
C GLY A 51 3.02 6.76 3.32
N ILE A 52 2.60 7.57 4.28
CA ILE A 52 2.28 7.12 5.65
C ILE A 52 1.11 6.12 5.64
N THR A 53 0.04 6.42 4.89
CA THR A 53 -1.11 5.52 4.76
C THR A 53 -0.71 4.16 4.15
N GLY A 54 0.09 4.15 3.09
CA GLY A 54 0.63 2.93 2.48
C GLY A 54 1.56 2.14 3.40
N ALA A 55 2.39 2.84 4.19
CA ALA A 55 3.22 2.22 5.22
C ALA A 55 2.35 1.57 6.32
N GLY A 56 1.23 2.21 6.70
CA GLY A 56 0.26 1.65 7.64
C GLY A 56 -0.33 0.31 7.16
N PHE A 57 -0.80 0.26 5.91
CA PHE A 57 -1.33 -0.98 5.31
C PHE A 57 -0.26 -2.07 5.19
N SER A 58 0.97 -1.72 4.81
CA SER A 58 2.06 -2.69 4.68
C SER A 58 2.50 -3.23 6.05
N SER A 59 2.54 -2.37 7.06
CA SER A 59 2.80 -2.75 8.46
C SER A 59 1.72 -3.68 9.01
N ARG A 60 0.44 -3.39 8.71
CA ARG A 60 -0.68 -4.25 9.08
C ARG A 60 -0.56 -5.63 8.44
N GLN A 61 -0.17 -5.71 7.17
CA GLN A 61 0.04 -6.98 6.50
C GLN A 61 1.24 -7.75 7.09
N LEU A 62 2.34 -7.07 7.41
CA LEU A 62 3.48 -7.70 8.06
C LEU A 62 3.12 -8.22 9.47
N TRP A 63 2.29 -7.48 10.19
CA TRP A 63 1.74 -7.93 11.47
C TRP A 63 0.93 -9.22 11.30
N LEU A 64 0.00 -9.27 10.33
CA LEU A 64 -0.77 -10.49 10.02
C LEU A 64 0.13 -11.68 9.62
N GLN A 65 1.26 -11.45 8.95
CA GLN A 65 2.24 -12.49 8.62
C GLN A 65 3.04 -12.99 9.83
N SER A 66 3.11 -12.20 10.90
CA SER A 66 3.79 -12.59 12.14
C SER A 66 2.90 -13.36 13.12
N LEU A 67 1.58 -13.40 12.89
CA LEU A 67 0.65 -14.11 13.76
C LEU A 67 0.77 -15.64 13.58
N PRO A 68 0.70 -16.43 14.66
CA PRO A 68 0.60 -17.89 14.58
C PRO A 68 -0.64 -18.32 13.79
N PRO A 69 -0.61 -19.46 13.08
CA PRO A 69 -1.72 -19.93 12.24
C PRO A 69 -3.05 -20.11 13.00
N GLU A 70 -3.00 -20.30 14.33
CA GLU A 70 -4.18 -20.45 15.20
C GLU A 70 -4.89 -19.12 15.51
N GLU A 71 -4.20 -17.98 15.38
CA GLU A 71 -4.75 -16.63 15.64
C GLU A 71 -5.11 -15.88 14.34
N VAL A 72 -4.91 -16.52 13.18
CA VAL A 72 -5.23 -15.91 11.88
C VAL A 72 -6.75 -15.80 11.76
N PRO A 73 -7.30 -14.61 11.44
CA PRO A 73 -8.73 -14.44 11.21
C PRO A 73 -9.25 -15.44 10.17
N ALA A 74 -10.50 -15.87 10.30
CA ALA A 74 -11.14 -16.81 9.38
C ALA A 74 -10.79 -16.47 7.92
N CYS A 75 -10.27 -17.45 7.18
CA CYS A 75 -9.99 -17.30 5.75
C CYS A 75 -11.26 -16.79 5.07
N GLY A 76 -11.16 -15.61 4.45
CA GLY A 76 -12.28 -15.03 3.70
C GLY A 76 -12.42 -15.69 2.33
N PRO A 77 -13.54 -15.52 1.64
CA PRO A 77 -13.62 -15.86 0.22
C PRO A 77 -12.57 -15.07 -0.59
N SER A 78 -12.19 -15.60 -1.76
CA SER A 78 -11.23 -14.95 -2.65
C SER A 78 -11.70 -13.53 -3.01
N PHE A 79 -10.74 -12.62 -3.25
CA PHE A 79 -11.05 -11.23 -3.54
C PHE A 79 -11.95 -11.07 -4.79
N GLU A 80 -11.79 -11.92 -5.82
CA GLU A 80 -12.67 -11.91 -6.99
C GLU A 80 -14.11 -12.26 -6.63
N TYR A 81 -14.33 -13.27 -5.79
CA TYR A 81 -15.67 -13.59 -5.30
C TYR A 81 -16.24 -12.49 -4.41
N MET A 82 -15.42 -11.82 -3.61
CA MET A 82 -15.87 -10.67 -2.82
C MET A 82 -16.40 -9.55 -3.73
N LEU A 83 -15.73 -9.28 -4.86
CA LEU A 83 -16.19 -8.26 -5.81
C LEU A 83 -17.52 -8.60 -6.49
N ASP A 84 -17.76 -9.88 -6.74
CA ASP A 84 -18.96 -10.34 -7.45
C ASP A 84 -20.20 -10.42 -6.54
N VAL A 85 -20.01 -10.72 -5.25
CA VAL A 85 -21.12 -11.15 -4.38
C VAL A 85 -21.29 -10.29 -3.12
N LEU A 86 -20.25 -9.60 -2.65
CA LEU A 86 -20.34 -8.76 -1.44
C LEU A 86 -20.65 -7.28 -1.79
N PRO A 87 -21.39 -6.57 -0.92
CA PRO A 87 -21.60 -5.14 -1.08
C PRO A 87 -20.28 -4.36 -0.92
N TRP A 88 -20.17 -3.21 -1.61
CA TRP A 88 -18.98 -2.36 -1.62
C TRP A 88 -18.45 -1.96 -0.24
N ALA A 89 -19.33 -1.84 0.77
CA ALA A 89 -18.95 -1.53 2.14
C ALA A 89 -18.10 -2.65 2.78
N ASP A 90 -18.45 -3.91 2.52
CA ASP A 90 -17.73 -5.07 3.07
C ASP A 90 -16.39 -5.26 2.35
N ILE A 91 -16.35 -4.99 1.05
CA ILE A 91 -15.11 -5.01 0.25
C ILE A 91 -14.12 -3.98 0.80
N LEU A 92 -14.56 -2.74 1.05
CA LEU A 92 -13.73 -1.69 1.63
C LEU A 92 -13.21 -2.07 3.02
N THR A 93 -14.07 -2.69 3.84
CA THR A 93 -13.69 -3.16 5.17
C THR A 93 -12.65 -4.28 5.08
N ALA A 94 -12.84 -5.26 4.21
CA ALA A 94 -11.87 -6.33 3.96
C ALA A 94 -10.53 -5.78 3.44
N MET A 95 -10.58 -4.77 2.58
CA MET A 95 -9.40 -4.08 2.05
C MET A 95 -8.63 -3.28 3.12
N MET A 96 -9.32 -2.75 4.14
CA MET A 96 -8.67 -2.00 5.24
C MET A 96 -8.16 -2.91 6.37
N TYR A 97 -8.94 -3.91 6.77
CA TYR A 97 -8.62 -4.75 7.93
C TYR A 97 -7.82 -6.01 7.59
N GLY A 98 -7.97 -6.51 6.35
CA GLY A 98 -7.38 -7.75 5.89
C GLY A 98 -8.19 -9.00 6.21
N THR A 99 -8.00 -10.03 5.40
CA THR A 99 -8.52 -11.39 5.62
C THR A 99 -7.38 -12.34 5.96
N GLY A 100 -7.70 -13.56 6.42
CA GLY A 100 -6.69 -14.59 6.71
C GLY A 100 -5.74 -14.91 5.55
N ASP A 101 -6.18 -14.72 4.30
CA ASP A 101 -5.32 -14.90 3.12
C ASP A 101 -4.14 -13.91 3.06
N CYS A 102 -4.22 -12.77 3.75
CA CYS A 102 -3.15 -11.78 3.82
C CYS A 102 -1.99 -12.21 4.74
N ALA A 103 -2.18 -13.23 5.59
CA ALA A 103 -1.15 -13.81 6.44
C ALA A 103 -0.24 -14.79 5.68
N LYS A 104 -0.67 -15.27 4.49
CA LYS A 104 0.14 -16.20 3.69
C LYS A 104 1.34 -15.47 3.08
N VAL A 105 2.53 -16.01 3.34
CA VAL A 105 3.77 -15.52 2.71
C VAL A 105 3.89 -16.16 1.32
N ALA A 106 3.33 -15.49 0.32
CA ALA A 106 3.34 -15.95 -1.07
C ALA A 106 4.75 -15.99 -1.70
N TRP A 107 5.63 -15.07 -1.29
CA TRP A 107 6.97 -14.94 -1.85
C TRP A 107 7.89 -14.22 -0.87
N THR A 108 9.12 -14.71 -0.80
CA THR A 108 10.21 -14.08 -0.05
C THR A 108 11.38 -13.84 -0.99
N PHE A 109 12.04 -12.70 -0.81
CA PHE A 109 13.26 -12.37 -1.53
C PHE A 109 14.24 -11.74 -0.58
N LEU A 110 15.45 -12.31 -0.56
CA LEU A 110 16.49 -11.94 0.38
C LEU A 110 16.01 -11.99 1.84
N SER A 111 15.21 -13.02 2.18
CA SER A 111 14.52 -13.21 3.47
C SER A 111 13.44 -12.18 3.86
N LEU A 112 13.18 -11.17 3.03
CA LEU A 112 12.07 -10.22 3.22
C LEU A 112 10.85 -10.61 2.38
N SER A 113 9.66 -10.48 2.95
CA SER A 113 8.40 -10.69 2.24
C SER A 113 8.06 -9.48 1.34
N ILE A 114 7.18 -9.68 0.36
CA ILE A 114 6.64 -8.60 -0.50
C ILE A 114 6.17 -7.38 0.32
N PRO A 115 5.35 -7.53 1.38
CA PRO A 115 4.90 -6.38 2.17
C PRO A 115 6.03 -5.66 2.92
N ALA A 116 7.12 -6.34 3.27
CA ALA A 116 8.27 -5.68 3.87
C ALA A 116 9.01 -4.78 2.86
N TRP A 117 9.12 -5.22 1.60
CA TRP A 117 9.67 -4.38 0.52
C TRP A 117 8.77 -3.20 0.19
N THR A 118 7.44 -3.38 0.15
CA THR A 118 6.51 -2.27 -0.09
C THR A 118 6.53 -1.27 1.07
N LEU A 119 6.67 -1.72 2.32
CA LEU A 119 6.87 -0.85 3.48
C LEU A 119 8.10 0.06 3.32
N ILE A 120 9.25 -0.51 2.92
CA ILE A 120 10.47 0.26 2.66
C ILE A 120 10.22 1.31 1.57
N ALA A 121 9.57 0.92 0.47
CA ALA A 121 9.24 1.85 -0.61
C ALA A 121 8.35 3.01 -0.15
N PHE A 122 7.31 2.72 0.66
CA PHE A 122 6.44 3.77 1.20
C PHE A 122 7.16 4.70 2.16
N ILE A 123 8.07 4.19 3.00
CA ILE A 123 8.92 5.01 3.86
C ILE A 123 9.80 5.93 2.99
N CYS A 124 10.41 5.41 1.94
CA CYS A 124 11.18 6.22 0.99
C CYS A 124 10.32 7.32 0.34
N PHE A 125 9.09 7.02 -0.10
CA PHE A 125 8.19 8.03 -0.65
C PHE A 125 7.78 9.08 0.38
N ALA A 126 7.49 8.68 1.61
CA ALA A 126 7.17 9.61 2.69
C ALA A 126 8.34 10.53 3.03
N LEU A 127 9.57 9.99 3.08
CA LEU A 127 10.79 10.77 3.28
C LEU A 127 11.03 11.74 2.12
N LEU A 128 10.83 11.31 0.87
CA LEU A 128 10.94 12.17 -0.30
C LEU A 128 9.91 13.31 -0.24
N GLY A 129 8.65 13.02 0.08
CA GLY A 129 7.61 14.03 0.27
C GLY A 129 7.99 15.05 1.35
N LEU A 130 8.49 14.57 2.50
CA LEU A 130 8.94 15.40 3.61
C LEU A 130 10.18 16.24 3.23
N MET A 131 11.12 15.69 2.49
CA MET A 131 12.29 16.40 1.97
C MET A 131 11.88 17.49 0.98
N GLN A 132 10.91 17.23 0.11
CA GLN A 132 10.36 18.24 -0.81
C GLN A 132 9.63 19.35 -0.06
N TRP A 133 8.95 19.02 1.04
CA TRP A 133 8.32 20.00 1.93
C TRP A 133 9.36 20.86 2.67
N ARG A 134 10.45 20.25 3.16
CA ARG A 134 11.55 20.94 3.86
C ARG A 134 12.47 21.73 2.93
N ARG A 135 12.63 21.32 1.67
CA ARG A 135 13.34 22.08 0.63
C ARG A 135 12.49 23.28 0.21
N GLN A 136 12.43 24.29 1.08
CA GLN A 136 12.12 25.66 0.65
C GLN A 136 13.34 26.17 -0.13
N PRO A 137 13.21 26.54 -1.41
CA PRO A 137 14.27 27.29 -2.06
C PRO A 137 14.17 28.76 -1.64
N THR A 138 15.35 29.30 -1.30
CA THR A 138 15.76 30.71 -1.25
C THR A 138 15.08 31.60 -2.30
#